data_AF-A0A1A8HKL4-F1
#
_entry.id   AF-A0A1A8HKL4-F1
#
_cell.length_a   1.000
_cell.length_b   1.000
_cell.length_c   1.000
_cell.angle_alpha   90.00
_cell.angle_beta   90.00
_cell.angle_gamma   90.00
#
_symmetry.space_group_name_H-M   'P 1'
#
loop_
_entity.id
_entity.type
_entity.pdbx_description
1 polymer ?
#
loop_
_entity_poly.entity_id
_entity_poly.type
_entity_poly.pdbx_seq_one_letter_code
_entity_poly.pdbx_strand_id
1 'polypeptide(L)'
;MIVFTGWDFGCLGNQATKLKQKNIYYRLQVDLEEERIKKQAASLTPWRKVALYSLRILLFVVALGLIGAAFFGIFKATDFSQKHMEQPGFLGLLIEFLPSIVITAGNFLVPLLCDQIALIEKYSPSVTVVMALLRAVVLRLVSLGILLFTLWSQITCSGNAEASACQQCRYDHEKYPCWETRVGQEMYKLMLFDLLVNIALLVLVEFPRRIVVDNWSCKLSQLVGRQEFVVPSNVLGLVYGQTVVWAGALFCPLLPLMNTIKFVILFYCKKITLFHNCRPALKTFRSTTSTFFFLVVLLFGWTLALVVMIYSLAVIKPSMACGPFRFFPSMWKIVPNSFYSLSKVTQDFLFFVGSQAFSIPLFALSCVIMCYFVALASIYGKSVEMLKAQLKLEGQDKQFLVKQIERIKQQHLMPALSAEVQD
;
A
#
# COMPACT_ATOMS: atom_id res chain seq x y z
N MET A 1 -12.29 -26.83 -11.79
CA MET A 1 -13.40 -27.29 -12.65
C MET A 1 -14.46 -26.22 -12.94
N ILE A 2 -14.68 -25.23 -12.05
CA ILE A 2 -15.71 -24.17 -12.22
C ILE A 2 -15.45 -23.23 -13.43
N VAL A 3 -14.22 -23.11 -13.93
CA VAL A 3 -13.86 -22.23 -15.06
C VAL A 3 -14.48 -22.66 -16.40
N PHE A 4 -14.67 -23.97 -16.61
CA PHE A 4 -15.16 -24.51 -17.90
C PHE A 4 -16.68 -24.73 -17.95
N THR A 5 -17.39 -24.51 -16.85
CA THR A 5 -18.84 -24.81 -16.74
C THR A 5 -19.68 -23.58 -16.39
N GLY A 6 -19.06 -22.40 -16.28
CA GLY A 6 -19.74 -21.15 -15.95
C GLY A 6 -19.92 -20.27 -17.18
N TRP A 7 -21.16 -19.89 -17.48
CA TRP A 7 -21.46 -18.85 -18.47
C TRP A 7 -21.53 -17.49 -17.76
N ASP A 8 -20.68 -16.54 -18.17
CA ASP A 8 -20.68 -15.17 -17.63
C ASP A 8 -21.56 -14.28 -18.53
N PHE A 9 -22.82 -14.10 -18.14
CA PHE A 9 -23.79 -13.27 -18.87
C PHE A 9 -23.52 -11.76 -18.76
N GLY A 10 -22.51 -11.34 -17.99
CA GLY A 10 -22.16 -9.93 -17.80
C GLY A 10 -21.23 -9.34 -18.88
N CYS A 11 -20.72 -10.15 -19.81
CA CYS A 11 -19.81 -9.68 -20.87
C CYS A 11 -20.59 -9.16 -22.08
N LEU A 12 -20.95 -7.88 -22.07
CA LEU A 12 -21.55 -7.19 -23.21
C LEU A 12 -20.44 -6.57 -24.09
N GLY A 13 -20.27 -7.10 -25.31
CA GLY A 13 -19.41 -6.52 -26.35
C GLY A 13 -18.09 -7.25 -26.62
N ASN A 14 -17.64 -7.18 -27.88
CA ASN A 14 -16.48 -7.92 -28.39
C ASN A 14 -15.16 -7.63 -27.67
N GLN A 15 -14.93 -6.38 -27.23
CA GLN A 15 -13.72 -6.02 -26.48
C GLN A 15 -13.70 -6.63 -25.08
N ALA A 16 -14.82 -6.55 -24.35
CA ALA A 16 -14.95 -7.10 -23.00
C ALA A 16 -14.77 -8.63 -23.01
N THR A 17 -15.37 -9.31 -23.98
CA THR A 17 -15.24 -10.77 -24.15
C THR A 17 -13.79 -11.17 -24.48
N LYS A 18 -13.12 -10.46 -25.41
CA LYS A 18 -11.70 -10.72 -25.72
C LYS A 18 -10.79 -10.48 -24.52
N LEU A 19 -11.05 -9.44 -23.73
CA LEU A 19 -10.30 -9.17 -22.50
C LEU A 19 -10.47 -10.31 -21.48
N LYS A 20 -11.71 -10.77 -21.28
CA LYS A 20 -12.04 -11.86 -20.35
C LYS A 20 -11.38 -13.16 -20.76
N GLN A 21 -11.44 -13.50 -22.05
CA GLN A 21 -10.77 -14.69 -22.61
C GLN A 21 -9.25 -14.65 -22.36
N LYS A 22 -8.61 -13.50 -22.64
CA LYS A 22 -7.18 -13.30 -22.36
C LYS A 22 -6.85 -13.43 -20.87
N ASN A 23 -7.68 -12.85 -19.99
CA ASN A 23 -7.48 -12.93 -18.54
C ASN A 23 -7.53 -14.38 -18.05
N ILE A 24 -8.53 -15.15 -18.48
CA ILE A 24 -8.67 -16.58 -18.14
C ILE A 24 -7.47 -17.37 -18.67
N TYR A 25 -7.06 -17.13 -19.92
CA TYR A 25 -5.89 -17.77 -20.52
C TYR A 25 -4.62 -17.52 -19.70
N TYR A 26 -4.31 -16.27 -19.38
CA TYR A 26 -3.12 -15.94 -18.58
C TYR A 26 -3.17 -16.53 -17.17
N ARG A 27 -4.36 -16.55 -16.55
CA ARG A 27 -4.53 -17.14 -15.22
C ARG A 27 -4.24 -18.64 -15.24
N LEU A 28 -4.79 -19.37 -16.21
CA LEU A 28 -4.52 -20.80 -16.37
C LEU A 28 -3.05 -21.07 -16.71
N GLN A 29 -2.43 -20.23 -17.54
CA GLN A 29 -1.02 -20.34 -17.86
C GLN A 29 -0.15 -20.21 -16.61
N VAL A 30 -0.41 -19.19 -15.77
CA VAL A 30 0.32 -18.99 -14.51
C VAL A 30 0.11 -20.17 -13.55
N ASP A 31 -1.12 -20.67 -13.41
CA ASP A 31 -1.42 -21.81 -12.53
C ASP A 31 -0.67 -23.08 -13.00
N LEU A 32 -0.61 -23.33 -14.32
CA LEU A 32 0.14 -24.45 -14.90
C LEU A 32 1.66 -24.30 -14.73
N GLU A 33 2.20 -23.09 -14.91
CA GLU A 33 3.61 -22.79 -14.68
C GLU A 33 3.99 -23.00 -13.20
N GLU A 34 3.14 -22.58 -12.26
CA GLU A 34 3.36 -22.80 -10.82
C GLU A 34 3.37 -24.29 -10.46
N GLU A 35 2.42 -25.07 -10.98
CA GLU A 35 2.38 -26.53 -10.74
C GLU A 35 3.58 -27.24 -11.37
N ARG A 36 4.02 -26.81 -12.56
CA ARG A 36 5.24 -27.32 -13.19
C ARG A 36 6.47 -27.06 -12.32
N ILE A 37 6.62 -25.85 -11.78
CA ILE A 37 7.73 -25.48 -10.89
C ILE A 37 7.69 -26.30 -9.60
N LYS A 38 6.50 -26.53 -9.00
CA LYS A 38 6.36 -27.37 -7.80
C LYS A 38 6.78 -28.82 -8.07
N LYS A 39 6.34 -29.41 -9.19
CA LYS A 39 6.75 -30.77 -9.59
C LYS A 39 8.26 -30.86 -9.85
N GLN A 40 8.83 -29.83 -10.47
CA GLN A 40 10.28 -29.75 -10.69
C GLN A 40 11.04 -29.62 -9.36
N ALA A 41 10.52 -28.87 -8.38
CA ALA A 41 11.10 -28.77 -7.04
C ALA A 41 11.00 -30.08 -6.25
N ALA A 42 9.94 -30.87 -6.44
CA ALA A 42 9.74 -32.17 -5.79
C ALA A 42 10.63 -33.27 -6.35
N SER A 43 11.08 -33.14 -7.60
CA SER A 43 11.96 -34.10 -8.29
C SER A 43 13.46 -33.80 -8.13
N LEU A 44 13.83 -32.75 -7.39
CA LEU A 44 15.24 -32.41 -7.13
C LEU A 44 15.88 -33.39 -6.14
N THR A 45 17.13 -33.78 -6.42
CA THR A 45 17.95 -34.55 -5.50
C THR A 45 18.17 -33.81 -4.18
N PRO A 46 18.32 -34.51 -3.04
CA PRO A 46 18.43 -33.88 -1.72
C PRO A 46 19.60 -32.90 -1.64
N TRP A 47 20.74 -33.21 -2.27
CA TRP A 47 21.90 -32.31 -2.34
C TRP A 47 21.60 -30.99 -3.09
N ARG A 48 20.96 -31.07 -4.26
CA ARG A 48 20.55 -29.88 -5.02
C ARG A 48 19.50 -29.06 -4.27
N LYS A 49 18.63 -29.73 -3.51
CA LYS A 49 17.65 -29.07 -2.64
C LYS A 49 18.37 -28.28 -1.54
N VAL A 50 19.30 -28.89 -0.81
CA VAL A 50 20.11 -28.21 0.22
C VAL A 50 20.86 -27.02 -0.37
N ALA A 51 21.53 -27.17 -1.52
CA ALA A 51 22.24 -26.09 -2.20
C ALA A 51 21.32 -24.92 -2.61
N LEU A 52 20.08 -25.22 -3.02
CA LEU A 52 19.11 -24.20 -3.42
C LEU A 52 18.53 -23.46 -2.20
N TYR A 53 18.28 -24.17 -1.09
CA TYR A 53 17.85 -23.52 0.16
C TYR A 53 18.98 -22.71 0.80
N SER A 54 20.22 -23.18 0.76
CA SER A 54 21.38 -22.41 1.26
C SER A 54 21.58 -21.12 0.45
N LEU A 55 21.46 -21.18 -0.88
CA LEU A 55 21.48 -19.99 -1.74
C LEU A 55 20.37 -19.00 -1.37
N ARG A 56 19.14 -19.49 -1.13
CA ARG A 56 18.02 -18.63 -0.71
C ARG A 56 18.26 -17.97 0.64
N ILE A 57 18.82 -18.70 1.61
CA ILE A 57 19.19 -18.13 2.91
C ILE A 57 20.26 -17.06 2.73
N LEU A 58 21.29 -17.32 1.92
CA LEU A 58 22.33 -16.33 1.62
C LEU A 58 21.73 -15.07 0.99
N LEU A 59 20.89 -15.20 -0.02
CA LEU A 59 20.24 -14.06 -0.70
C LEU A 59 19.30 -13.30 0.22
N PHE A 60 18.61 -13.99 1.13
CA PHE A 60 17.81 -13.37 2.17
C PHE A 60 18.67 -12.54 3.14
N VAL A 61 19.82 -13.07 3.56
CA VAL A 61 20.78 -12.33 4.41
C VAL A 61 21.34 -11.12 3.67
N VAL A 62 21.66 -11.24 2.37
CA VAL A 62 22.09 -10.11 1.55
C VAL A 62 20.99 -9.04 1.46
N ALA A 63 19.73 -9.43 1.24
CA ALA A 63 18.60 -8.50 1.22
C ALA A 63 18.42 -7.78 2.57
N LEU A 64 18.55 -8.50 3.69
CA LEU A 64 18.55 -7.89 5.02
C LEU A 64 19.74 -6.94 5.22
N GLY A 65 20.92 -7.29 4.72
CA GLY A 65 22.12 -6.44 4.75
C GLY A 65 21.91 -5.13 3.99
N LEU A 66 21.29 -5.16 2.81
CA LEU A 66 20.94 -3.96 2.04
C LEU A 66 19.96 -3.05 2.80
N ILE A 67 18.95 -3.65 3.41
CA ILE A 67 17.97 -2.94 4.24
C ILE A 67 18.66 -2.32 5.47
N GLY A 68 19.51 -3.09 6.17
CA GLY A 68 20.30 -2.61 7.31
C GLY A 68 21.28 -1.49 6.94
N ALA A 69 21.91 -1.57 5.77
CA ALA A 69 22.79 -0.51 5.26
C ALA A 69 22.03 0.77 4.96
N ALA A 70 20.82 0.68 4.37
CA ALA A 70 19.95 1.84 4.17
C ALA A 70 19.57 2.47 5.50
N PHE A 71 19.21 1.68 6.51
CA PHE A 71 18.89 2.15 7.85
C PHE A 71 20.06 2.85 8.54
N PHE A 72 21.25 2.26 8.48
CA PHE A 72 22.46 2.90 9.00
C PHE A 72 22.77 4.22 8.29
N GLY A 73 22.59 4.25 6.96
CA GLY A 73 22.72 5.46 6.15
C GLY A 73 21.73 6.55 6.59
N ILE A 74 20.46 6.21 6.83
CA ILE A 74 19.43 7.15 7.31
C ILE A 74 19.80 7.68 8.69
N PHE A 75 20.23 6.82 9.61
CA PHE A 75 20.67 7.22 10.94
C PHE A 75 21.84 8.21 10.87
N LYS A 76 22.89 7.88 10.11
CA LYS A 76 24.05 8.77 9.91
C LYS A 76 23.69 10.07 9.21
N ALA A 77 22.84 10.01 8.19
CA ALA A 77 22.36 11.19 7.48
C ALA A 77 21.56 12.12 8.41
N THR A 78 20.72 11.54 9.27
CA THR A 78 19.94 12.28 10.26
C THR A 78 20.86 12.89 11.31
N ASP A 79 21.76 12.12 11.92
CA ASP A 79 22.74 12.64 12.89
C ASP A 79 23.60 13.78 12.30
N PHE A 80 24.09 13.60 11.07
CA PHE A 80 24.89 14.61 10.39
C PHE A 80 24.10 15.88 10.07
N SER A 81 22.90 15.72 9.52
CA SER A 81 21.98 16.81 9.19
C SER A 81 21.66 17.67 10.42
N GLN A 82 21.42 17.01 11.54
CA GLN A 82 21.07 17.66 12.78
C GLN A 82 22.28 18.35 13.42
N LYS A 83 23.49 17.81 13.32
CA LYS A 83 24.70 18.45 13.88
C LYS A 83 25.17 19.68 13.10
N HIS A 84 24.91 19.76 11.80
CA HIS A 84 25.40 20.83 10.94
C HIS A 84 24.31 21.80 10.50
N MET A 85 23.29 22.02 11.35
CA MET A 85 22.11 22.84 11.03
C MET A 85 22.42 24.33 10.80
N GLU A 86 23.54 24.85 11.31
CA GLU A 86 23.84 26.28 11.29
C GLU A 86 24.63 26.75 10.06
N GLN A 87 24.96 25.86 9.11
CA GLN A 87 25.75 26.27 7.94
C GLN A 87 24.92 27.10 6.94
N PRO A 88 25.33 28.34 6.62
CA PRO A 88 24.64 29.16 5.62
C PRO A 88 24.94 28.71 4.18
N GLY A 89 23.97 28.91 3.29
CA GLY A 89 24.13 28.71 1.84
C GLY A 89 23.52 27.42 1.29
N PHE A 90 23.81 27.12 0.02
CA PHE A 90 23.27 25.95 -0.70
C PHE A 90 23.68 24.62 -0.04
N LEU A 91 24.87 24.57 0.55
CA LEU A 91 25.36 23.38 1.24
C LEU A 91 24.51 23.08 2.49
N GLY A 92 24.10 24.11 3.24
CA GLY A 92 23.19 23.96 4.39
C GLY A 92 21.83 23.39 3.99
N LEU A 93 21.27 23.85 2.86
CA LEU A 93 20.02 23.29 2.32
C LEU A 93 20.17 21.81 1.95
N LEU A 94 21.27 21.42 1.30
CA LEU A 94 21.51 20.01 0.98
C LEU A 94 21.64 19.15 2.24
N ILE A 95 22.33 19.65 3.27
CA ILE A 95 22.49 18.98 4.56
C ILE A 95 21.12 18.83 5.25
N GLU A 96 20.27 19.83 5.15
CA GLU A 96 18.94 19.83 5.76
C GLU A 96 17.97 18.84 5.08
N PHE A 97 18.06 18.67 3.75
CA PHE A 97 17.27 17.68 3.01
C PHE A 97 17.92 16.29 2.97
N LEU A 98 19.14 16.13 3.49
CA LEU A 98 19.91 14.90 3.43
C LEU A 98 19.15 13.66 3.94
N PRO A 99 18.44 13.68 5.08
CA PRO A 99 17.69 12.52 5.55
C PRO A 99 16.60 12.12 4.57
N SER A 100 15.86 13.10 4.04
CA SER A 100 14.82 12.87 3.03
C SER A 100 15.38 12.33 1.72
N ILE A 101 16.54 12.84 1.29
CA ILE A 101 17.25 12.35 0.09
C ILE A 101 17.65 10.90 0.27
N VAL A 102 18.29 10.55 1.40
CA VAL A 102 18.77 9.19 1.67
C VAL A 102 17.62 8.20 1.82
N ILE A 103 16.52 8.58 2.51
CA ILE A 103 15.33 7.74 2.64
C ILE A 103 14.72 7.45 1.27
N THR A 104 14.51 8.48 0.44
CA THR A 104 13.87 8.30 -0.86
C THR A 104 14.78 7.57 -1.85
N ALA A 105 16.09 7.83 -1.83
CA ALA A 105 17.07 7.07 -2.60
C ALA A 105 17.10 5.59 -2.17
N GLY A 106 17.11 5.30 -0.87
CA GLY A 106 17.04 3.95 -0.32
C GLY A 106 15.76 3.24 -0.75
N ASN A 107 14.61 3.90 -0.62
CA ASN A 107 13.29 3.41 -1.02
C ASN A 107 13.17 3.13 -2.54
N PHE A 108 14.08 3.65 -3.36
CA PHE A 108 14.16 3.38 -4.79
C PHE A 108 15.22 2.32 -5.12
N LEU A 109 16.45 2.49 -4.63
CA LEU A 109 17.60 1.63 -4.95
C LEU A 109 17.47 0.24 -4.34
N VAL A 110 17.05 0.13 -3.08
CA VAL A 110 17.00 -1.17 -2.38
C VAL A 110 15.98 -2.10 -3.03
N PRO A 111 14.74 -1.68 -3.37
CA PRO A 111 13.82 -2.53 -4.12
C PRO A 111 14.37 -2.96 -5.50
N LEU A 112 15.06 -2.08 -6.23
CA LEU A 112 15.68 -2.42 -7.51
C LEU A 112 16.72 -3.53 -7.36
N LEU A 113 17.58 -3.45 -6.34
CA LEU A 113 18.56 -4.49 -6.04
C LEU A 113 17.86 -5.78 -5.57
N CYS A 114 16.81 -5.66 -4.75
CA CYS A 114 16.00 -6.80 -4.31
C CYS A 114 15.30 -7.51 -5.48
N ASP A 115 14.89 -6.79 -6.51
CA ASP A 115 14.31 -7.37 -7.72
C ASP A 115 15.34 -8.18 -8.51
N GLN A 116 16.61 -7.74 -8.56
CA GLN A 116 17.70 -8.53 -9.14
C GLN A 116 17.96 -9.80 -8.32
N ILE A 117 17.96 -9.69 -6.99
CA ILE A 117 18.07 -10.84 -6.08
C ILE A 117 16.94 -11.84 -6.34
N ALA A 118 15.72 -11.33 -6.55
CA ALA A 118 14.54 -12.15 -6.78
C ALA A 118 14.63 -12.99 -8.08
N LEU A 119 15.34 -12.52 -9.11
CA LEU A 119 15.63 -13.30 -10.32
C LEU A 119 16.54 -14.51 -10.03
N ILE A 120 17.42 -14.41 -9.03
CA ILE A 120 18.36 -15.46 -8.66
C ILE A 120 17.71 -16.48 -7.72
N GLU A 121 16.77 -16.05 -6.86
CA GLU A 121 16.12 -16.90 -5.84
C GLU A 121 15.23 -18.03 -6.42
N LYS A 122 14.89 -17.95 -7.72
CA LYS A 122 14.06 -18.93 -8.47
C LYS A 122 12.82 -19.37 -7.66
N TYR A 123 12.14 -18.41 -7.03
CA TYR A 123 10.85 -18.65 -6.38
C TYR A 123 9.74 -18.80 -7.42
N SER A 124 8.57 -19.29 -6.98
CA SER A 124 7.38 -19.19 -7.83
C SER A 124 7.06 -17.70 -8.08
N PRO A 125 6.48 -17.35 -9.23
CA PRO A 125 6.17 -15.96 -9.57
C PRO A 125 5.37 -15.24 -8.48
N SER A 126 4.38 -15.91 -7.88
CA SER A 126 3.56 -15.33 -6.80
C SER A 126 4.35 -15.02 -5.52
N VAL A 127 5.20 -15.96 -5.07
CA VAL A 127 6.01 -15.77 -3.85
C VAL A 127 7.06 -14.69 -4.05
N THR A 128 7.66 -14.64 -5.24
CA THR A 128 8.64 -13.61 -5.64
C THR A 128 8.06 -12.21 -5.47
N VAL A 129 6.85 -11.97 -6.00
CA VAL A 129 6.18 -10.67 -5.90
C VAL A 129 5.84 -10.34 -4.46
N VAL A 130 5.29 -11.28 -3.68
CA VAL A 130 4.96 -11.05 -2.26
C VAL A 130 6.21 -10.71 -1.45
N MET A 131 7.31 -11.42 -1.66
CA MET A 131 8.57 -11.17 -0.96
C MET A 131 9.18 -9.81 -1.32
N ALA A 132 9.15 -9.43 -2.60
CA ALA A 132 9.59 -8.12 -3.06
C ALA A 132 8.75 -7.00 -2.42
N LEU A 133 7.43 -7.18 -2.37
CA LEU A 133 6.53 -6.23 -1.71
C LEU A 133 6.78 -6.15 -0.21
N LEU A 134 6.97 -7.29 0.47
CA LEU A 134 7.29 -7.32 1.89
C LEU A 134 8.59 -6.56 2.18
N ARG A 135 9.66 -6.81 1.42
CA ARG A 135 10.95 -6.09 1.54
C ARG A 135 10.77 -4.59 1.35
N ALA A 136 10.00 -4.17 0.34
CA ALA A 136 9.73 -2.77 0.05
C ALA A 136 8.88 -2.09 1.15
N VAL A 137 7.88 -2.79 1.70
CA VAL A 137 7.06 -2.29 2.82
C VAL A 137 7.91 -2.11 4.07
N VAL A 138 8.67 -3.15 4.45
CA VAL A 138 9.54 -3.12 5.63
C VAL A 138 10.51 -1.96 5.52
N LEU A 139 11.17 -1.80 4.37
CA LEU A 139 12.06 -0.68 4.13
C LEU A 139 11.38 0.67 4.34
N ARG A 140 10.21 0.90 3.73
CA ARG A 140 9.51 2.20 3.82
C ARG A 140 9.04 2.55 5.23
N LEU A 141 8.41 1.60 5.91
CA LEU A 141 7.83 1.84 7.24
C LEU A 141 8.92 1.92 8.32
N VAL A 142 9.95 1.08 8.24
CA VAL A 142 11.07 1.14 9.18
C VAL A 142 11.95 2.37 8.92
N SER A 143 12.14 2.81 7.68
CA SER A 143 12.86 4.06 7.38
C SER A 143 12.20 5.27 8.05
N LEU A 144 10.86 5.36 7.97
CA LEU A 144 10.09 6.39 8.68
C LEU A 144 10.27 6.24 10.19
N GLY A 145 10.13 5.02 10.73
CA GLY A 145 10.30 4.74 12.15
C GLY A 145 11.69 5.12 12.67
N ILE A 146 12.76 4.86 11.91
CA ILE A 146 14.14 5.19 12.28
C ILE A 146 14.38 6.70 12.25
N LEU A 147 13.94 7.41 11.22
CA LEU A 147 14.05 8.87 11.18
C LEU A 147 13.44 9.49 12.43
N LEU A 148 12.20 9.07 12.70
CA LEU A 148 11.41 9.49 13.83
C LEU A 148 12.08 9.15 15.17
N PHE A 149 12.51 7.90 15.36
CA PHE A 149 13.23 7.47 16.56
C PHE A 149 14.53 8.26 16.77
N THR A 150 15.31 8.45 15.72
CA THR A 150 16.58 9.20 15.78
C THR A 150 16.33 10.65 16.18
N LEU A 151 15.31 11.27 15.59
CA LEU A 151 14.92 12.64 15.89
C LEU A 151 14.42 12.77 17.33
N TRP A 152 13.60 11.84 17.82
CA TRP A 152 13.17 11.81 19.22
C TRP A 152 14.31 11.57 20.19
N SER A 153 15.22 10.65 19.88
CA SER A 153 16.41 10.40 20.68
C SER A 153 17.27 11.66 20.80
N GLN A 154 17.39 12.46 19.75
CA GLN A 154 18.14 13.72 19.82
C GLN A 154 17.39 14.78 20.62
N ILE A 155 16.07 14.93 20.43
CA ILE A 155 15.25 15.89 21.20
C ILE A 155 15.27 15.56 22.70
N THR A 156 15.22 14.27 23.06
CA THR A 156 15.11 13.82 24.46
C THR A 156 16.44 13.45 25.11
N CYS A 157 17.58 13.81 24.51
CA CYS A 157 18.92 13.41 24.98
C CYS A 157 19.05 11.91 25.26
N SER A 158 18.51 11.07 24.37
CA SER A 158 18.46 9.60 24.46
C SER A 158 17.74 9.08 25.71
N GLY A 159 16.79 9.87 26.25
CA GLY A 159 16.06 9.55 27.47
C GLY A 159 16.76 9.96 28.77
N ASN A 160 17.98 10.53 28.69
CA ASN A 160 18.73 10.96 29.85
C ASN A 160 18.34 12.39 30.25
N ALA A 161 17.41 12.51 31.18
CA ALA A 161 16.94 13.80 31.70
C ALA A 161 18.03 14.60 32.45
N GLU A 162 19.13 13.95 32.85
CA GLU A 162 20.25 14.57 33.59
C GLU A 162 21.37 15.09 32.68
N ALA A 163 21.28 14.88 31.36
CA ALA A 163 22.22 15.48 30.44
C ALA A 163 22.14 17.02 30.51
N SER A 164 23.29 17.70 30.45
CA SER A 164 23.38 19.17 30.60
C SER A 164 22.42 19.93 29.68
N ALA A 165 22.27 19.51 28.42
CA ALA A 165 21.35 20.10 27.44
C ALA A 165 19.85 19.88 27.76
N CYS A 166 19.50 18.80 28.47
CA CYS A 166 18.12 18.43 28.79
C CYS A 166 17.71 18.68 30.25
N GLN A 167 18.63 19.05 31.14
CA GLN A 167 18.37 19.17 32.58
C GLN A 167 17.23 20.14 32.92
N GLN A 168 17.17 21.29 32.23
CA GLN A 168 16.20 22.35 32.52
C GLN A 168 14.80 22.05 31.95
N CYS A 169 14.74 21.56 30.71
CA CYS A 169 13.48 21.45 29.95
C CYS A 169 13.04 20.00 29.68
N ARG A 170 13.82 18.99 30.08
CA ARG A 170 13.67 17.57 29.71
C ARG A 170 13.70 17.29 28.19
N TYR A 171 14.17 18.26 27.43
CA TYR A 171 14.49 18.16 26.02
C TYR A 171 15.63 19.15 25.70
N ASP A 172 16.33 18.93 24.59
CA ASP A 172 17.43 19.77 24.12
C ASP A 172 16.87 21.09 23.58
N HIS A 173 16.84 22.10 24.45
CA HIS A 173 16.25 23.40 24.19
C HIS A 173 17.18 24.36 23.45
N GLU A 174 18.49 24.15 23.53
CA GLU A 174 19.48 24.96 22.81
C GLU A 174 19.39 24.68 21.31
N LYS A 175 19.31 23.40 20.95
CA LYS A 175 19.27 22.97 19.56
C LYS A 175 17.85 22.95 18.98
N TYR A 176 16.86 22.61 19.80
CA TYR A 176 15.46 22.49 19.37
C TYR A 176 14.52 23.33 20.22
N PRO A 177 14.59 24.68 20.14
CA PRO A 177 13.71 25.54 20.93
C PRO A 177 12.23 25.24 20.67
N CYS A 178 11.89 24.84 19.44
CA CYS A 178 10.54 24.51 18.97
C CYS A 178 10.54 23.16 18.26
N TRP A 179 10.78 22.08 19.01
CA TRP A 179 10.97 20.73 18.46
C TRP A 179 9.73 20.20 17.70
N GLU A 180 8.51 20.58 18.08
CA GLU A 180 7.28 20.15 17.38
C GLU A 180 7.28 20.64 15.92
N THR A 181 7.65 21.90 15.73
CA THR A 181 7.79 22.48 14.39
C THR A 181 8.90 21.77 13.61
N ARG A 182 9.99 21.36 14.27
CA ARG A 182 11.08 20.63 13.63
C ARG A 182 10.63 19.24 13.14
N VAL A 183 9.92 18.48 13.96
CA VAL A 183 9.31 17.19 13.54
C VAL A 183 8.42 17.41 12.32
N GLY A 184 7.61 18.46 12.37
CA GLY A 184 6.72 18.84 11.28
C GLY A 184 7.44 19.18 9.97
N GLN A 185 8.52 19.95 10.05
CA GLN A 185 9.37 20.28 8.89
C GLN A 185 9.93 19.01 8.24
N GLU A 186 10.39 18.02 9.01
CA GLU A 186 10.88 16.77 8.44
C GLU A 186 9.78 16.00 7.70
N MET A 187 8.55 15.96 8.23
CA MET A 187 7.42 15.33 7.53
C MET A 187 7.07 16.06 6.23
N TYR A 188 7.14 17.40 6.21
CA TYR A 188 6.95 18.19 4.98
C TYR A 188 8.04 17.91 3.94
N LYS A 189 9.31 17.91 4.35
CA LYS A 189 10.44 17.61 3.45
C LYS A 189 10.29 16.22 2.83
N LEU A 190 9.96 15.21 3.63
CA LEU A 190 9.71 13.85 3.13
C LEU A 190 8.58 13.82 2.10
N MET A 191 7.45 14.48 2.40
CA MET A 191 6.28 14.49 1.54
C MET A 191 6.54 15.18 0.19
N LEU A 192 7.20 16.35 0.23
CA LEU A 192 7.57 17.15 -0.94
C LEU A 192 8.64 16.45 -1.78
N PHE A 193 9.68 15.91 -1.12
CA PHE A 193 10.75 15.23 -1.81
C PHE A 193 10.27 13.93 -2.46
N ASP A 194 9.36 13.19 -1.83
CA ASP A 194 8.70 12.04 -2.45
C ASP A 194 7.89 12.45 -3.69
N LEU A 195 7.14 13.56 -3.66
CA LEU A 195 6.46 14.08 -4.86
C LEU A 195 7.46 14.43 -5.96
N LEU A 196 8.54 15.14 -5.63
CA LEU A 196 9.57 15.54 -6.58
C LEU A 196 10.23 14.33 -7.23
N VAL A 197 10.60 13.31 -6.46
CA VAL A 197 11.22 12.09 -7.00
C VAL A 197 10.23 11.30 -7.85
N ASN A 198 8.96 11.19 -7.47
CA ASN A 198 7.98 10.50 -8.30
C ASN A 198 7.77 11.20 -9.66
N ILE A 199 7.75 12.54 -9.68
CA ILE A 199 7.69 13.31 -10.93
C ILE A 199 9.00 13.15 -11.72
N ALA A 200 10.15 13.24 -11.08
CA ALA A 200 11.45 13.09 -11.72
C ALA A 200 11.63 11.70 -12.33
N LEU A 201 11.22 10.63 -11.65
CA LEU A 201 11.25 9.26 -12.20
C LEU A 201 10.36 9.14 -13.43
N LEU A 202 9.19 9.76 -13.42
CA LEU A 202 8.31 9.78 -14.57
C LEU A 202 8.99 10.50 -15.75
N VAL A 203 9.51 11.71 -15.55
CA VAL A 203 10.10 12.54 -16.62
C VAL A 203 11.47 12.02 -17.11
N LEU A 204 12.33 11.55 -16.21
CA LEU A 204 13.72 11.19 -16.53
C LEU A 204 13.91 9.70 -16.80
N VAL A 205 13.00 8.83 -16.34
CA VAL A 205 13.14 7.38 -16.51
C VAL A 205 12.00 6.82 -17.34
N GLU A 206 10.74 7.02 -16.94
CA GLU A 206 9.60 6.38 -17.61
C GLU A 206 9.40 6.92 -19.05
N PHE A 207 9.46 8.23 -19.26
CA PHE A 207 9.33 8.85 -20.59
C PHE A 207 10.49 8.54 -21.54
N PRO A 208 11.77 8.73 -21.16
CA PRO A 208 12.90 8.44 -22.04
C PRO A 208 13.01 6.96 -22.38
N ARG A 209 12.70 6.06 -21.42
CA ARG A 209 12.65 4.61 -21.69
C ARG A 209 11.71 4.28 -22.84
N ARG A 210 10.56 4.94 -22.94
CA ARG A 210 9.65 4.76 -24.08
C ARG A 210 10.29 5.21 -25.39
N ILE A 211 10.86 6.41 -25.42
CA ILE A 211 11.47 6.98 -26.64
C ILE A 211 12.59 6.05 -27.15
N VAL A 212 13.44 5.56 -26.26
CA VAL A 212 14.54 4.64 -26.62
C VAL A 212 14.00 3.31 -27.18
N VAL A 213 12.96 2.74 -26.56
CA VAL A 213 12.38 1.46 -27.01
C VAL A 213 11.64 1.59 -28.34
N ASP A 214 10.97 2.72 -28.58
CA ASP A 214 10.18 2.94 -29.79
C ASP A 214 11.05 3.37 -30.98
N ASN A 215 12.14 4.11 -30.74
CA ASN A 215 12.97 4.69 -31.81
C ASN A 215 14.22 3.87 -32.15
N TRP A 216 14.80 3.13 -31.20
CA TRP A 216 15.99 2.33 -31.44
C TRP A 216 15.66 0.84 -31.41
N SER A 217 15.95 0.12 -32.51
CA SER A 217 15.72 -1.32 -32.67
C SER A 217 16.95 -2.17 -32.31
N CYS A 218 17.74 -1.75 -31.33
CA CYS A 218 18.89 -2.51 -30.84
C CYS A 218 18.46 -3.71 -29.98
N LYS A 219 19.25 -4.79 -29.94
CA LYS A 219 18.99 -5.93 -29.02
C LYS A 219 18.88 -5.50 -27.55
N LEU A 220 19.60 -4.44 -27.15
CA LEU A 220 19.51 -3.84 -25.82
C LEU A 220 18.16 -3.16 -25.54
N SER A 221 17.57 -2.46 -26.51
CA SER A 221 16.25 -1.84 -26.33
C SER A 221 15.13 -2.87 -26.27
N GLN A 222 15.27 -3.98 -27.00
CA GLN A 222 14.39 -5.14 -26.91
C GLN A 222 14.49 -5.87 -25.57
N LEU A 223 15.69 -5.95 -24.98
CA LEU A 223 15.91 -6.53 -23.64
C LEU A 223 15.27 -5.66 -22.55
N VAL A 224 15.46 -4.34 -22.61
CA VAL A 224 14.87 -3.41 -21.64
C VAL A 224 13.35 -3.41 -21.77
N GLY A 225 12.81 -3.36 -22.99
CA GLY A 225 11.38 -3.38 -23.26
C GLY A 225 10.59 -2.21 -22.63
N ARG A 226 9.32 -2.09 -23.00
CA ARG A 226 8.42 -1.08 -22.41
C ARG A 226 8.15 -1.37 -20.93
N GLN A 227 8.00 -0.31 -20.14
CA GLN A 227 7.67 -0.39 -18.72
C GLN A 227 6.34 -1.13 -18.51
N GLU A 228 6.29 -1.98 -17.49
CA GLU A 228 5.05 -2.60 -17.01
C GLU A 228 4.46 -1.80 -15.85
N PHE A 229 3.14 -1.62 -15.85
CA PHE A 229 2.45 -0.95 -14.75
C PHE A 229 2.18 -1.92 -13.60
N VAL A 230 3.07 -1.90 -12.61
CA VAL A 230 2.95 -2.75 -11.41
C VAL A 230 2.05 -2.05 -10.38
N VAL A 231 0.81 -2.50 -10.25
CA VAL A 231 -0.18 -1.92 -9.31
C VAL A 231 0.33 -1.93 -7.85
N PRO A 232 0.89 -3.04 -7.32
CA PRO A 232 1.31 -3.09 -5.92
C PRO A 232 2.33 -2.03 -5.51
N SER A 233 3.36 -1.76 -6.32
CA SER A 233 4.41 -0.78 -5.98
C SER A 233 3.86 0.65 -5.88
N ASN A 234 2.86 0.99 -6.70
CA ASN A 234 2.18 2.28 -6.66
C ASN A 234 1.28 2.39 -5.42
N VAL A 235 0.53 1.33 -5.08
CA VAL A 235 -0.30 1.29 -3.86
C VAL A 235 0.56 1.44 -2.60
N LEU A 236 1.72 0.78 -2.54
CA LEU A 236 2.68 0.96 -1.45
C LEU A 236 3.16 2.41 -1.32
N GLY A 237 3.25 3.16 -2.42
CA GLY A 237 3.62 4.59 -2.38
C GLY A 237 2.53 5.43 -1.72
N LEU A 238 1.27 5.12 -2.03
CA LEU A 238 0.11 5.76 -1.42
C LEU A 238 0.04 5.48 0.09
N VAL A 239 0.20 4.22 0.50
CA VAL A 239 0.16 3.82 1.93
C VAL A 239 1.29 4.48 2.72
N TYR A 240 2.49 4.57 2.15
CA TYR A 240 3.60 5.32 2.76
C TYR A 240 3.25 6.80 2.95
N GLY A 241 2.72 7.45 1.90
CA GLY A 241 2.28 8.85 1.99
C GLY A 241 1.21 9.07 3.06
N GLN A 242 0.23 8.17 3.18
CA GLN A 242 -0.78 8.20 4.23
C GLN A 242 -0.16 8.07 5.63
N THR A 243 0.80 7.16 5.79
CA THR A 243 1.49 6.94 7.08
C THR A 243 2.26 8.17 7.53
N VAL A 244 2.96 8.85 6.60
CA VAL A 244 3.66 10.13 6.90
C VAL A 244 2.67 11.21 7.32
N VAL A 245 1.51 11.31 6.65
CA VAL A 245 0.46 12.27 7.03
C VAL A 245 -0.08 11.98 8.43
N TRP A 246 -0.39 10.71 8.73
CA TRP A 246 -0.92 10.35 10.05
C TRP A 246 0.08 10.59 11.18
N ALA A 247 1.37 10.32 10.94
CA ALA A 247 2.42 10.59 11.92
C ALA A 247 2.69 12.10 12.10
N GLY A 248 2.49 12.91 11.05
CA GLY A 248 2.79 14.35 11.06
C GLY A 248 1.60 15.29 11.30
N ALA A 249 0.35 14.80 11.21
CA ALA A 249 -0.84 15.67 11.20
C ALA A 249 -0.99 16.54 12.46
N LEU A 250 -0.55 16.04 13.62
CA LEU A 250 -0.57 16.81 14.87
C LEU A 250 0.34 18.03 14.83
N PHE A 251 1.54 17.86 14.29
CA PHE A 251 2.57 18.91 14.23
C PHE A 251 2.37 19.85 13.04
N CYS A 252 1.68 19.38 11.99
CA CYS A 252 1.51 20.07 10.72
C CYS A 252 0.07 19.92 10.19
N PRO A 253 -0.86 20.79 10.63
CA PRO A 253 -2.28 20.67 10.26
C PRO A 253 -2.56 20.86 8.77
N LEU A 254 -1.65 21.51 8.02
CA LEU A 254 -1.77 21.69 6.56
C LEU A 254 -1.25 20.47 5.76
N LEU A 255 -0.58 19.51 6.40
CA LEU A 255 0.00 18.32 5.76
C LEU A 255 -1.06 17.45 5.05
N PRO A 256 -2.26 17.18 5.61
CA PRO A 256 -3.30 16.44 4.90
C PRO A 256 -3.79 17.15 3.62
N LEU A 257 -3.91 18.48 3.64
CA LEU A 257 -4.31 19.26 2.46
C LEU A 257 -3.26 19.14 1.36
N MET A 258 -1.99 19.36 1.69
CA MET A 258 -0.90 19.19 0.74
C MET A 258 -0.85 17.78 0.17
N ASN A 259 -1.08 16.76 1.01
CA ASN A 259 -1.05 15.38 0.56
C ASN A 259 -2.22 15.03 -0.38
N THR A 260 -3.39 15.63 -0.16
CA THR A 260 -4.53 15.54 -1.09
C THR A 260 -4.14 16.11 -2.45
N ILE A 261 -3.53 17.30 -2.50
CA ILE A 261 -3.03 17.91 -3.75
C ILE A 261 -2.01 16.99 -4.44
N LYS A 262 -1.05 16.45 -3.68
CA LYS A 262 -0.07 15.47 -4.17
C LYS A 262 -0.74 14.25 -4.80
N PHE A 263 -1.74 13.65 -4.15
CA PHE A 263 -2.43 12.49 -4.71
C PHE A 263 -3.20 12.82 -5.99
N VAL A 264 -3.80 14.01 -6.09
CA VAL A 264 -4.43 14.46 -7.34
C VAL A 264 -3.39 14.55 -8.47
N ILE A 265 -2.24 15.19 -8.22
CA ILE A 265 -1.15 15.29 -9.21
C ILE A 265 -0.67 13.89 -9.62
N LEU A 266 -0.35 13.03 -8.65
CA LEU A 266 0.13 11.66 -8.91
C LEU A 266 -0.89 10.83 -9.67
N PHE A 267 -2.19 11.00 -9.40
CA PHE A 267 -3.26 10.30 -10.11
C PHE A 267 -3.24 10.64 -11.60
N TYR A 268 -3.23 11.93 -11.97
CA TYR A 268 -3.21 12.34 -13.37
C TYR A 268 -1.90 11.94 -14.06
N CYS A 269 -0.75 12.14 -13.41
CA CYS A 269 0.55 11.72 -13.92
C CYS A 269 0.63 10.21 -14.20
N LYS A 270 0.18 9.37 -13.25
CA LYS A 270 0.17 7.91 -13.41
C LYS A 270 -0.89 7.45 -14.42
N LYS A 271 -2.04 8.13 -14.53
CA LYS A 271 -3.03 7.89 -15.58
C LYS A 271 -2.42 8.09 -16.97
N ILE A 272 -1.76 9.23 -17.20
CA ILE A 272 -1.11 9.53 -18.49
C ILE A 272 -0.07 8.45 -18.83
N THR A 273 0.78 8.13 -17.85
CA THR A 273 1.82 7.11 -18.00
C THR A 273 1.24 5.73 -18.33
N LEU A 274 0.15 5.33 -17.66
CA LEU A 274 -0.51 4.05 -17.89
C LEU A 274 -1.02 3.91 -19.34
N PHE A 275 -1.64 4.96 -19.88
CA PHE A 275 -2.22 4.92 -21.22
C PHE A 275 -1.17 5.11 -22.33
N HIS A 276 -0.11 5.89 -22.09
CA HIS A 276 0.83 6.28 -23.14
C HIS A 276 2.16 5.53 -23.09
N ASN A 277 2.69 5.21 -21.90
CA ASN A 277 4.05 4.70 -21.72
C ASN A 277 4.10 3.20 -21.37
N CYS A 278 3.06 2.68 -20.71
CA CYS A 278 3.06 1.31 -20.21
C CYS A 278 2.50 0.29 -21.23
N ARG A 279 3.03 -0.92 -21.18
CA ARG A 279 2.38 -2.10 -21.79
C ARG A 279 1.50 -2.83 -20.76
N PRO A 280 0.45 -3.55 -21.18
CA PRO A 280 -0.32 -4.39 -20.27
C PRO A 280 0.60 -5.41 -19.58
N ALA A 281 0.45 -5.55 -18.26
CA ALA A 281 1.26 -6.48 -17.47
C ALA A 281 1.00 -7.92 -17.94
N LEU A 282 2.08 -8.67 -18.22
CA LEU A 282 2.01 -10.08 -18.63
C LEU A 282 1.73 -11.01 -17.45
N LYS A 283 2.10 -10.59 -16.23
CA LYS A 283 1.87 -11.32 -15.00
C LYS A 283 0.61 -10.79 -14.32
N THR A 284 -0.50 -11.51 -14.43
CA THR A 284 -1.74 -11.17 -13.72
C THR A 284 -1.61 -11.61 -12.26
N PHE A 285 -1.45 -10.63 -11.37
CA PHE A 285 -1.46 -10.90 -9.92
C PHE A 285 -2.85 -11.41 -9.51
N ARG A 286 -2.90 -12.38 -8.59
CA ARG A 286 -4.17 -12.91 -8.06
C ARG A 286 -4.87 -11.83 -7.21
N SER A 287 -5.77 -11.10 -7.84
CA SER A 287 -6.46 -9.90 -7.32
C SER A 287 -7.07 -10.04 -5.91
N THR A 288 -7.49 -11.23 -5.48
CA THR A 288 -8.14 -11.43 -4.17
C THR A 288 -7.17 -11.49 -2.99
N THR A 289 -5.92 -11.93 -3.19
CA THR A 289 -4.92 -12.01 -2.10
C THR A 289 -4.20 -10.67 -1.89
N SER A 290 -4.14 -9.82 -2.92
CA SER A 290 -3.55 -8.47 -2.83
C SER A 290 -4.29 -7.56 -1.86
N THR A 291 -5.62 -7.58 -1.86
CA THR A 291 -6.42 -6.66 -1.04
C THR A 291 -6.17 -6.89 0.45
N PHE A 292 -6.14 -8.15 0.89
CA PHE A 292 -5.81 -8.50 2.27
C PHE A 292 -4.40 -8.02 2.65
N PHE A 293 -3.40 -8.27 1.77
CA PHE A 293 -2.04 -7.80 2.00
C PHE A 293 -1.97 -6.27 2.18
N PHE A 294 -2.60 -5.49 1.31
CA PHE A 294 -2.60 -4.03 1.44
C PHE A 294 -3.32 -3.54 2.70
N LEU A 295 -4.42 -4.18 3.11
CA LEU A 295 -5.11 -3.85 4.35
C LEU A 295 -4.22 -4.11 5.58
N VAL A 296 -3.48 -5.22 5.61
CA VAL A 296 -2.52 -5.52 6.68
C VAL A 296 -1.40 -4.49 6.73
N VAL A 297 -0.86 -4.09 5.59
CA VAL A 297 0.19 -3.07 5.50
C VAL A 297 -0.33 -1.70 5.97
N LEU A 298 -1.54 -1.32 5.57
CA LEU A 298 -2.20 -0.09 6.00
C LEU A 298 -2.41 -0.09 7.52
N LEU A 299 -2.86 -1.22 8.08
CA LEU A 299 -3.03 -1.39 9.53
C LEU A 299 -1.70 -1.17 10.27
N PHE A 300 -0.61 -1.77 9.79
CA PHE A 300 0.72 -1.57 10.39
C PHE A 300 1.20 -0.11 10.28
N GLY A 301 0.96 0.55 9.14
CA GLY A 301 1.26 1.98 8.99
C GLY A 301 0.47 2.82 9.99
N TRP A 302 -0.82 2.53 10.17
CA TRP A 302 -1.67 3.21 11.13
C TRP A 302 -1.24 2.97 12.58
N THR A 303 -0.91 1.73 12.96
CA THR A 303 -0.43 1.44 14.32
C THR A 303 0.89 2.14 14.62
N LEU A 304 1.83 2.18 13.67
CA LEU A 304 3.08 2.94 13.79
C LEU A 304 2.79 4.44 14.03
N ALA A 305 1.92 5.04 13.22
CA ALA A 305 1.55 6.45 13.37
C ALA A 305 0.86 6.73 14.71
N LEU A 306 0.00 5.83 15.17
CA LEU A 306 -0.68 5.94 16.47
C LEU A 306 0.32 5.84 17.64
N VAL A 307 1.26 4.90 17.61
CA VAL A 307 2.30 4.76 18.64
C VAL A 307 3.13 6.04 18.73
N VAL A 308 3.55 6.56 17.58
CA VAL A 308 4.28 7.83 17.45
C VAL A 308 3.49 8.98 18.08
N MET A 309 2.22 9.12 17.71
CA MET A 309 1.33 10.15 18.21
C MET A 309 1.15 10.07 19.73
N ILE A 310 0.81 8.89 20.25
CA ILE A 310 0.62 8.68 21.70
C ILE A 310 1.92 8.97 22.46
N TYR A 311 3.05 8.46 21.99
CA TYR A 311 4.35 8.69 22.62
C TYR A 311 4.67 10.19 22.71
N SER A 312 4.49 10.92 21.60
CA SER A 312 4.74 12.36 21.56
C SER A 312 3.81 13.17 22.47
N LEU A 313 2.54 12.81 22.59
CA LEU A 313 1.54 13.52 23.40
C LEU A 313 1.69 13.25 24.91
N ALA A 314 2.06 12.02 25.26
CA ALA A 314 2.04 11.54 26.64
C ALA A 314 3.41 11.67 27.34
N VAL A 315 4.51 11.37 26.64
CA VAL A 315 5.84 11.23 27.24
C VAL A 315 6.67 12.50 27.09
N ILE A 316 6.62 13.14 25.93
CA ILE A 316 7.50 14.27 25.62
C ILE A 316 6.90 15.57 26.14
N LYS A 317 7.74 16.35 26.82
CA LYS A 317 7.34 17.67 27.31
C LYS A 317 7.22 18.64 26.12
N PRO A 318 6.12 19.41 26.01
CA PRO A 318 5.98 20.41 24.95
C PRO A 318 7.05 21.49 25.06
N SER A 319 7.38 22.12 23.93
CA SER A 319 8.36 23.20 23.91
C SER A 319 7.92 24.38 24.77
N MET A 320 8.88 24.99 25.47
CA MET A 320 8.62 26.18 26.29
C MET A 320 8.59 27.45 25.46
N ALA A 321 9.35 27.50 24.37
CA ALA A 321 9.46 28.67 23.50
C ALA A 321 8.29 28.81 22.52
N CYS A 322 7.63 27.70 22.14
CA CYS A 322 6.70 27.63 21.02
C CYS A 322 5.42 26.83 21.31
N GLY A 323 4.42 26.96 20.43
CA GLY A 323 3.22 26.13 20.43
C GLY A 323 2.10 26.57 21.38
N PRO A 324 0.93 25.92 21.30
CA PRO A 324 -0.25 26.20 22.13
C PRO A 324 -0.20 25.49 23.50
N PHE A 325 0.63 24.46 23.66
CA PHE A 325 0.72 23.63 24.86
C PHE A 325 1.85 24.05 25.81
N ARG A 326 2.31 25.30 25.71
CA ARG A 326 3.39 25.84 26.56
C ARG A 326 3.03 25.69 28.02
N PHE A 327 4.06 25.50 28.85
CA PHE A 327 3.97 25.43 30.32
C PHE A 327 3.23 24.19 30.87
N PHE A 328 2.60 23.36 30.04
CA PHE A 328 2.06 22.08 30.49
C PHE A 328 3.18 21.02 30.60
N PRO A 329 3.07 20.08 31.56
CA PRO A 329 4.07 19.02 31.70
C PRO A 329 3.98 17.97 30.58
N SER A 330 2.82 17.82 29.94
CA SER A 330 2.62 17.04 28.72
C SER A 330 1.47 17.63 27.91
N MET A 331 1.46 17.39 26.59
CA MET A 331 0.37 17.88 25.73
C MET A 331 -0.98 17.29 26.16
N TRP A 332 -1.00 16.05 26.65
CA TRP A 332 -2.23 15.40 27.12
C TRP A 332 -2.92 16.12 28.28
N LYS A 333 -2.20 16.85 29.13
CA LYS A 333 -2.78 17.50 30.33
C LYS A 333 -3.76 18.62 30.02
N ILE A 334 -3.77 19.15 28.80
CA ILE A 334 -4.78 20.12 28.38
C ILE A 334 -6.19 19.51 28.38
N VAL A 335 -6.34 18.24 28.00
CA VAL A 335 -7.63 17.57 27.89
C VAL A 335 -8.39 17.55 29.22
N PRO A 336 -7.82 17.03 30.33
CA PRO A 336 -8.51 17.07 31.62
C PRO A 336 -8.66 18.50 32.15
N ASN A 337 -7.68 19.40 31.96
CA ASN A 337 -7.78 20.77 32.45
C ASN A 337 -8.91 21.54 31.76
N SER A 338 -9.05 21.41 30.44
CA SER A 338 -10.17 21.95 29.69
C SER A 338 -11.48 21.33 30.15
N PHE A 339 -11.52 20.00 30.34
CA PHE A 339 -12.71 19.30 30.83
C PHE A 339 -13.21 19.89 32.17
N TYR A 340 -12.32 20.09 33.15
CA TYR A 340 -12.69 20.66 34.45
C TYR A 340 -13.02 22.16 34.41
N SER A 341 -12.67 22.86 33.33
CA SER A 341 -13.04 24.26 33.12
C SER A 341 -14.46 24.43 32.56
N LEU A 342 -15.12 23.36 32.09
CA LEU A 342 -16.50 23.43 31.60
C LEU A 342 -17.51 23.60 32.75
N SER A 343 -18.74 23.99 32.43
CA SER A 343 -19.82 24.06 33.42
C SER A 343 -20.10 22.69 34.06
N LYS A 344 -20.54 22.67 35.33
CA LYS A 344 -20.89 21.42 36.06
C LYS A 344 -21.87 20.55 35.27
N VAL A 345 -22.87 21.16 34.65
CA VAL A 345 -23.88 20.47 33.82
C VAL A 345 -23.22 19.72 32.66
N THR A 346 -22.27 20.34 31.97
CA THR A 346 -21.58 19.70 30.84
C THR A 346 -20.61 18.61 31.31
N GLN A 347 -19.93 18.81 32.44
CA GLN A 347 -19.07 17.78 33.03
C GLN A 347 -19.88 16.53 33.40
N ASP A 348 -21.00 16.70 34.10
CA ASP A 348 -21.88 15.60 34.51
C ASP A 348 -22.46 14.87 33.30
N PHE A 349 -22.84 15.61 32.25
CA PHE A 349 -23.27 15.02 30.97
C PHE A 349 -22.17 14.19 30.31
N LEU A 350 -20.94 14.72 30.21
CA LEU A 350 -19.83 13.99 29.58
C LEU A 350 -19.41 12.77 30.41
N PHE A 351 -19.42 12.86 31.75
CA PHE A 351 -19.19 11.71 32.63
C PHE A 351 -20.28 10.67 32.51
N PHE A 352 -21.54 11.08 32.34
CA PHE A 352 -22.65 10.17 32.06
C PHE A 352 -22.45 9.44 30.73
N VAL A 353 -22.07 10.16 29.65
CA VAL A 353 -21.75 9.56 28.35
C VAL A 353 -20.56 8.59 28.44
N GLY A 354 -19.55 8.92 29.24
CA GLY A 354 -18.39 8.06 29.50
C GLY A 354 -18.64 6.93 30.50
N SER A 355 -19.80 6.90 31.15
CA SER A 355 -20.13 5.91 32.18
C SER A 355 -20.46 4.55 31.57
N GLN A 356 -20.20 3.50 32.34
CA GLN A 356 -20.61 2.13 32.01
C GLN A 356 -22.13 2.04 31.77
N ALA A 357 -22.91 2.85 32.49
CA ALA A 357 -24.37 2.88 32.37
C ALA A 357 -24.87 3.36 30.99
N PHE A 358 -24.10 4.20 30.29
CA PHE A 358 -24.43 4.66 28.94
C PHE A 358 -23.71 3.82 27.87
N SER A 359 -22.43 3.51 28.10
CA SER A 359 -21.61 2.78 27.13
C SER A 359 -22.06 1.34 26.91
N ILE A 360 -22.54 0.63 27.94
CA ILE A 360 -23.00 -0.76 27.81
C ILE A 360 -24.27 -0.86 26.96
N PRO A 361 -25.35 -0.09 27.23
CA PRO A 361 -26.52 -0.07 26.35
C PRO A 361 -26.21 0.41 24.93
N LEU A 362 -25.34 1.41 24.77
CA LEU A 362 -24.93 1.89 23.45
C LEU A 362 -24.20 0.78 22.66
N PHE A 363 -23.30 0.05 23.32
CA PHE A 363 -22.60 -1.08 22.72
C PHE A 363 -23.59 -2.20 22.36
N ALA A 364 -24.50 -2.56 23.26
CA ALA A 364 -25.53 -3.56 23.00
C ALA A 364 -26.42 -3.16 21.81
N LEU A 365 -26.87 -1.89 21.75
CA LEU A 365 -27.63 -1.35 20.63
C LEU A 365 -26.82 -1.42 19.33
N SER A 366 -25.53 -1.04 19.37
CA SER A 366 -24.65 -1.12 18.19
C SER A 366 -24.47 -2.57 17.70
N CYS A 367 -24.37 -3.54 18.62
CA CYS A 367 -24.32 -4.96 18.31
C CYS A 367 -25.64 -5.45 17.69
N VAL A 368 -26.79 -5.04 18.24
CA VAL A 368 -28.10 -5.38 17.67
C VAL A 368 -28.24 -4.80 16.26
N ILE A 369 -27.84 -3.54 16.05
CA ILE A 369 -27.83 -2.88 14.74
C ILE A 369 -26.90 -3.63 13.77
N MET A 370 -25.69 -3.97 14.20
CA MET A 370 -24.75 -4.75 13.40
C MET A 370 -25.33 -6.12 13.03
N CYS A 371 -25.90 -6.86 13.99
CA CYS A 371 -26.56 -8.13 13.76
C CYS A 371 -27.75 -8.00 12.81
N TYR A 372 -28.54 -6.93 12.93
CA TYR A 372 -29.63 -6.62 12.00
C TYR A 372 -29.11 -6.41 10.57
N PHE A 373 -28.05 -5.60 10.38
CA PHE A 373 -27.44 -5.40 9.07
C PHE A 373 -26.82 -6.67 8.50
N VAL A 374 -26.19 -7.50 9.34
CA VAL A 374 -25.64 -8.80 8.91
C VAL A 374 -26.76 -9.76 8.50
N ALA A 375 -27.85 -9.84 9.27
CA ALA A 375 -29.02 -10.64 8.93
C ALA A 375 -29.67 -10.15 7.63
N LEU A 376 -29.83 -8.84 7.48
CA LEU A 376 -30.36 -8.21 6.27
C LEU A 376 -29.49 -8.51 5.05
N ALA A 377 -28.17 -8.38 5.18
CA ALA A 377 -27.21 -8.75 4.13
C ALA A 377 -27.29 -10.25 3.79
N SER A 378 -27.47 -11.13 4.79
CA SER A 378 -27.66 -12.56 4.56
C SER A 378 -28.98 -12.87 3.84
N ILE A 379 -30.07 -12.17 4.16
CA ILE A 379 -31.38 -12.38 3.51
C ILE A 379 -31.32 -11.91 2.06
N TYR A 380 -30.85 -10.68 1.82
CA TYR A 380 -30.67 -10.18 0.45
C TYR A 380 -29.71 -11.07 -0.34
N GLY A 381 -28.65 -11.59 0.29
CA GLY A 381 -27.76 -12.59 -0.31
C GLY A 381 -28.51 -13.84 -0.79
N LYS A 382 -29.36 -14.43 0.07
CA LYS A 382 -30.19 -15.59 -0.28
C LYS A 382 -31.22 -15.27 -1.37
N SER A 383 -31.88 -14.11 -1.29
CA SER A 383 -32.84 -13.68 -2.31
C SER A 383 -32.18 -13.53 -3.68
N VAL A 384 -30.98 -12.95 -3.73
CA VAL A 384 -30.19 -12.83 -4.97
C VAL A 384 -29.77 -14.20 -5.50
N GLU A 385 -29.40 -15.14 -4.63
CA GLU A 385 -29.07 -16.51 -5.03
C GLU A 385 -30.28 -17.25 -5.61
N MET A 386 -31.46 -17.11 -4.98
CA MET A 386 -32.71 -17.67 -5.47
C MET A 386 -33.11 -17.08 -6.83
N LEU A 387 -33.04 -15.75 -7.00
CA LEU A 387 -33.31 -15.10 -8.28
C LEU A 387 -32.37 -15.59 -9.38
N LYS A 388 -31.08 -15.77 -9.06
CA LYS A 388 -30.09 -16.32 -10.00
C LYS A 388 -30.41 -17.77 -10.37
N ALA A 389 -30.88 -18.58 -9.42
CA ALA A 389 -31.30 -19.96 -9.68
C ALA A 389 -32.53 -20.01 -10.61
N GLN A 390 -33.52 -19.15 -10.38
CA GLN A 390 -34.70 -19.01 -11.25
C GLN A 390 -34.31 -18.57 -12.66
N LEU A 391 -33.48 -17.54 -12.80
CA LEU A 391 -32.95 -17.11 -14.09
C LEU A 391 -32.22 -18.24 -14.84
N LYS A 392 -31.48 -19.09 -14.12
CA LYS A 392 -30.79 -20.24 -14.70
C LYS A 392 -31.78 -21.32 -15.19
N LEU A 393 -32.82 -21.61 -14.42
CA LEU A 393 -33.88 -22.56 -14.79
C LEU A 393 -34.66 -22.06 -16.00
N GLU A 394 -35.12 -20.80 -16.00
CA GLU A 394 -35.79 -20.21 -17.17
C GLU A 394 -34.89 -20.21 -18.41
N GLY A 395 -33.59 -19.96 -18.24
CA GLY A 395 -32.61 -20.06 -19.32
C GLY A 395 -32.52 -21.48 -19.90
N GLN A 396 -32.57 -22.51 -19.05
CA GLN A 396 -32.58 -23.91 -19.48
C GLN A 396 -33.89 -24.28 -20.20
N ASP A 397 -35.04 -23.86 -19.67
CA ASP A 397 -36.35 -24.10 -20.28
C ASP A 397 -36.47 -23.41 -21.65
N LYS A 398 -36.01 -22.17 -21.79
CA LYS A 398 -35.95 -21.49 -23.09
C LYS A 398 -35.10 -22.26 -24.09
N GLN A 399 -33.92 -22.75 -23.68
CA GLN A 399 -33.07 -23.57 -24.56
C GLN A 399 -33.74 -24.90 -24.93
N PHE A 400 -34.46 -25.52 -23.99
CA PHE A 400 -35.21 -26.75 -24.24
C PHE A 400 -36.35 -26.52 -25.25
N LEU A 401 -37.12 -25.45 -25.08
CA LEU A 401 -38.20 -25.05 -25.99
C LEU A 401 -37.68 -24.73 -27.39
N VAL A 402 -36.59 -23.96 -27.50
CA VAL A 402 -35.94 -23.69 -28.80
C VAL A 402 -35.53 -24.98 -29.50
N LYS A 403 -34.92 -25.93 -28.78
CA LYS A 403 -34.56 -27.26 -29.34
C LYS A 403 -35.76 -28.10 -29.78
N GLN A 404 -36.91 -27.97 -29.09
CA GLN A 404 -38.14 -28.62 -29.54
C GLN A 404 -38.69 -27.98 -30.82
N ILE A 405 -38.72 -26.65 -30.90
CA ILE A 405 -39.16 -25.91 -32.10
C ILE A 405 -38.26 -26.25 -33.29
N GLU A 406 -36.94 -26.29 -33.11
CA GLU A 406 -35.99 -26.70 -34.16
C GLU A 406 -36.26 -28.13 -34.65
N ARG A 407 -36.53 -29.08 -33.74
CA ARG A 407 -36.90 -30.46 -34.10
C ARG A 407 -38.19 -30.52 -34.91
N ILE A 408 -39.24 -29.80 -34.49
CA ILE A 408 -40.52 -29.75 -35.21
C ILE A 408 -40.33 -29.13 -36.61
N LYS A 409 -39.53 -28.06 -36.71
CA LYS A 409 -39.19 -27.40 -37.99
C LYS A 409 -38.43 -28.36 -38.92
N GLN A 410 -37.46 -29.12 -38.42
CA GLN A 410 -36.79 -30.16 -39.22
C GLN A 410 -37.76 -31.25 -39.67
N GLN A 411 -38.67 -31.68 -38.80
CA GLN A 411 -39.68 -32.69 -39.12
C GLN A 411 -40.69 -32.22 -40.17
N HIS A 412 -41.02 -30.92 -40.25
CA HIS A 412 -41.89 -30.36 -41.30
C HIS A 412 -41.15 -30.02 -42.60
N LEU A 413 -39.84 -29.73 -42.54
CA LEU A 413 -39.03 -29.46 -43.73
C LEU A 413 -38.71 -30.75 -44.52
N MET A 414 -38.57 -31.88 -43.82
CA MET A 414 -38.31 -33.20 -44.42
C MET A 414 -39.43 -33.69 -45.39
N PRO A 415 -40.74 -33.59 -45.07
CA PRO A 415 -41.81 -33.96 -45.99
C PRO A 415 -41.99 -32.97 -47.16
N ALA A 416 -41.62 -31.70 -47.01
CA ALA A 416 -41.66 -30.72 -48.10
C ALA A 416 -40.59 -30.99 -49.17
N LEU A 417 -39.38 -31.38 -48.74
CA LEU A 417 -38.30 -31.79 -49.64
C LEU A 417 -38.56 -33.14 -50.33
N SER A 418 -39.34 -34.04 -49.73
CA SER A 418 -39.76 -35.28 -50.42
C SER A 418 -40.89 -35.06 -51.42
N ALA A 419 -41.70 -34.02 -51.26
CA ALA A 419 -42.74 -33.66 -52.22
C ALA A 419 -42.16 -32.93 -53.45
N GLU A 420 -41.13 -32.08 -53.28
CA GLU A 420 -40.42 -31.43 -54.40
C GLU A 420 -39.51 -32.36 -55.21
N VAL A 421 -39.26 -33.60 -54.77
CA VAL A 421 -38.44 -34.59 -55.50
C VAL A 421 -39.31 -35.61 -56.26
N GLN A 422 -40.65 -35.52 -56.15
CA GLN A 422 -41.60 -36.41 -56.82
C GLN A 422 -42.42 -35.75 -57.94
N ASP A 423 -42.16 -34.47 -58.25
CA ASP A 423 -42.49 -33.82 -59.52
C ASP A 423 -41.18 -33.56 -60.30
#